data_AF-R7I5F0-F1
#
_entry.id   AF-R7I5F0-F1
#
_cell.length_a   1.000
_cell.length_b   1.000
_cell.length_c   1.000
_cell.angle_alpha   90.00
_cell.angle_beta   90.00
_cell.angle_gamma   90.00
#
_symmetry.space_group_name_H-M   'P 1'
#
loop_
_entity.id
_entity.type
_entity.pdbx_description
1 polymer ?
#
loop_
_entity_poly.entity_id
_entity_poly.type
_entity_poly.pdbx_seq_one_letter_code
_entity_poly.pdbx_strand_id
1 'polypeptide(L)'
;MTIKEAKELFLKYDGSLFAMAREESLAYENYKLLNVSSETVQKWKQELFLDLWEQLKGNGSGDLFNRMYNLSEDKHDRNNLLILKEALYEVDYINLKVRASISETVLGRKVLSERSGMVFWAYDIGEEKIAKELLQFVLNLVTVTTADPKIKSRLEKIVKKCYLISSEVSNSTLLIK
;
A
#
# COMPACT_ATOMS: atom_id res chain seq x y z
N MET A 1 28.10 10.39 -10.27
CA MET A 1 26.71 9.94 -10.51
C MET A 1 25.99 11.03 -11.27
N THR A 2 25.26 10.68 -12.33
CA THR A 2 24.38 11.58 -13.08
C THR A 2 22.95 11.51 -12.52
N ILE A 3 22.09 12.47 -12.88
CA ILE A 3 20.66 12.43 -12.49
C ILE A 3 19.95 11.16 -13.01
N LYS A 4 20.33 10.67 -14.19
CA LYS A 4 19.77 9.43 -14.76
C LYS A 4 20.16 8.22 -13.91
N GLU A 5 21.44 8.07 -13.60
CA GLU A 5 21.95 6.99 -12.74
C GLU A 5 21.31 7.05 -11.34
N ALA A 6 21.14 8.27 -10.80
CA ALA A 6 20.49 8.48 -9.51
C ALA A 6 19.03 8.03 -9.52
N LYS A 7 18.29 8.31 -10.59
CA LYS A 7 16.92 7.83 -10.78
C LYS A 7 16.88 6.31 -10.85
N GLU A 8 17.71 5.68 -11.69
CA GLU A 8 17.76 4.23 -11.84
C GLU A 8 18.08 3.54 -10.51
N LEU A 9 19.06 4.05 -9.77
CA LEU A 9 19.41 3.56 -8.44
C LEU A 9 18.26 3.75 -7.43
N PHE A 10 17.62 4.91 -7.42
CA PHE A 10 16.50 5.20 -6.52
C PHE A 10 15.32 4.27 -6.77
N LEU A 11 14.97 4.03 -8.04
CA LEU A 11 13.87 3.15 -8.43
C LEU A 11 14.19 1.67 -8.21
N LYS A 12 15.46 1.24 -8.31
CA LYS A 12 15.92 -0.11 -7.94
C LYS A 12 15.57 -0.45 -6.49
N TYR A 13 15.53 0.54 -5.61
CA TYR A 13 15.19 0.41 -4.19
C TYR A 13 13.77 0.88 -3.87
N ASP A 14 12.84 0.81 -4.83
CA ASP A 14 11.43 1.19 -4.66
C ASP A 14 11.24 2.62 -4.10
N GLY A 15 12.14 3.53 -4.46
CA GLY A 15 12.13 4.89 -3.98
C GLY A 15 12.45 5.05 -2.48
N SER A 16 13.09 4.05 -1.87
CA SER A 16 13.52 4.09 -0.46
C SER A 16 14.99 4.50 -0.33
N LEU A 17 15.21 5.73 0.12
CA LEU A 17 16.56 6.21 0.47
C LEU A 17 17.17 5.43 1.62
N PHE A 18 16.35 4.92 2.55
CA PHE A 18 16.82 4.08 3.64
C PHE A 18 17.38 2.75 3.14
N ALA A 19 16.66 2.07 2.23
CA ALA A 19 17.15 0.83 1.63
C ALA A 19 18.43 1.08 0.83
N MET A 20 18.47 2.16 0.03
CA MET A 20 19.66 2.55 -0.71
C MET A 20 20.87 2.81 0.22
N ALA A 21 20.68 3.55 1.32
CA ALA A 21 21.75 3.83 2.28
C ALA A 21 22.30 2.57 2.97
N ARG A 22 21.42 1.60 3.24
CA ARG A 22 21.77 0.33 3.89
C ARG A 22 22.54 -0.60 2.96
N GLU A 23 22.08 -0.73 1.72
CA GLU A 23 22.62 -1.71 0.76
C GLU A 23 23.79 -1.15 -0.07
N GLU A 24 23.79 0.15 -0.39
CA GLU A 24 24.78 0.80 -1.26
C GLU A 24 25.19 2.19 -0.71
N SER A 25 25.81 2.21 0.47
CA SER A 25 26.16 3.44 1.20
C SER A 25 26.95 4.48 0.38
N LEU A 26 27.96 4.05 -0.39
CA LEU A 26 28.74 4.95 -1.26
C LEU A 26 27.89 5.56 -2.38
N ALA A 27 26.99 4.78 -2.97
CA ALA A 27 26.10 5.27 -4.01
C ALA A 27 25.05 6.23 -3.43
N TYR A 28 24.57 5.96 -2.20
CA TYR A 28 23.71 6.86 -1.45
C TYR A 28 24.36 8.22 -1.15
N GLU A 29 25.62 8.23 -0.71
CA GLU A 29 26.35 9.49 -0.47
C GLU A 29 26.49 10.29 -1.78
N ASN A 30 26.83 9.62 -2.90
CA ASN A 30 26.88 10.25 -4.22
C ASN A 30 25.51 10.78 -4.68
N TYR A 31 24.43 10.07 -4.37
CA TYR A 31 23.06 10.51 -4.66
C TYR A 31 22.73 11.81 -3.90
N LYS A 32 23.08 11.90 -2.61
CA LYS A 32 22.81 13.10 -1.79
C LYS A 32 23.49 14.35 -2.35
N LEU A 33 24.68 14.22 -2.92
CA LEU A 33 25.42 15.34 -3.52
C LEU A 33 24.71 15.95 -4.74
N LEU A 34 23.80 15.21 -5.39
CA LEU A 34 23.01 15.71 -6.51
C LEU A 34 21.89 16.65 -6.09
N ASN A 35 21.56 16.70 -4.79
CA ASN A 35 20.54 17.58 -4.22
C ASN A 35 19.20 17.53 -5.00
N VAL A 36 18.75 16.32 -5.33
CA VAL A 36 17.51 16.10 -6.09
C VAL A 36 16.34 16.64 -5.29
N SER A 37 15.54 17.52 -5.90
CA SER A 37 14.40 18.12 -5.23
C SER A 37 13.33 17.08 -4.87
N SER A 38 12.57 17.36 -3.80
CA SER A 38 11.42 16.54 -3.41
C SER A 38 10.41 16.38 -4.54
N GLU A 39 10.14 17.44 -5.30
CA GLU A 39 9.26 17.40 -6.48
C GLU A 39 9.75 16.40 -7.54
N THR A 40 11.05 16.37 -7.80
CA THR A 40 11.65 15.43 -8.75
C THR A 40 11.55 13.99 -8.24
N VAL A 41 11.80 13.77 -6.95
CA VAL A 41 11.63 12.46 -6.31
C VAL A 41 10.19 11.98 -6.42
N GLN A 42 9.20 12.85 -6.17
CA GLN A 42 7.78 12.52 -6.30
C GLN A 42 7.41 12.16 -7.75
N LYS A 43 7.96 12.86 -8.74
CA LYS A 43 7.78 12.51 -10.16
C LYS A 43 8.30 11.10 -10.45
N TRP A 44 9.50 10.76 -9.98
CA TRP A 44 10.07 9.43 -10.19
C TRP A 44 9.25 8.33 -9.50
N LYS A 45 8.79 8.57 -8.27
CA LYS A 45 7.88 7.63 -7.58
C LYS A 45 6.58 7.43 -8.35
N GLN A 46 5.98 8.50 -8.86
CA GLN A 46 4.74 8.41 -9.63
C GLN A 46 4.93 7.64 -10.94
N GLU A 47 6.06 7.83 -11.63
CA GLU A 47 6.39 7.06 -12.83
C GLU A 47 6.53 5.56 -12.52
N LEU A 48 7.24 5.20 -11.44
CA LEU A 48 7.34 3.80 -11.02
C LEU A 48 5.99 3.23 -10.58
N PHE A 49 5.17 4.01 -9.86
CA PHE A 49 3.83 3.59 -9.46
C PHE A 49 2.97 3.21 -10.68
N LEU A 50 3.01 4.01 -11.75
CA LEU A 50 2.27 3.73 -12.99
C LEU A 50 2.85 2.55 -13.77
N ASP A 51 4.18 2.40 -13.79
CA ASP A 51 4.82 1.23 -14.42
C ASP A 51 4.45 -0.08 -13.70
N LEU A 52 4.45 -0.07 -12.37
CA LEU A 52 4.01 -1.20 -11.56
C LEU A 52 2.52 -1.51 -11.77
N TRP A 53 1.70 -0.48 -11.99
CA TRP A 53 0.29 -0.65 -12.32
C TRP A 53 0.10 -1.43 -13.62
N GLU A 54 0.80 -1.05 -14.68
CA GLU A 54 0.73 -1.76 -15.96
C GLU A 54 1.28 -3.19 -15.86
N GLN A 55 2.36 -3.40 -15.10
CA GLN A 55 2.89 -4.75 -14.85
C GLN A 55 1.87 -5.63 -14.09
N LEU A 56 1.18 -5.07 -13.10
CA LEU A 56 0.20 -5.79 -12.29
C LEU A 56 -0.95 -6.33 -13.15
N LYS A 57 -1.50 -5.52 -14.07
CA LYS A 57 -2.54 -5.98 -15.01
C LYS A 57 -2.14 -7.21 -15.83
N GLY A 58 -0.85 -7.38 -16.09
CA GLY A 58 -0.34 -8.51 -16.88
C GLY A 58 -0.06 -9.79 -16.08
N ASN A 59 0.22 -9.69 -14.78
CA ASN A 59 0.71 -10.85 -14.00
C ASN A 59 0.02 -11.08 -12.64
N GLY A 60 -0.83 -10.15 -12.18
CA GLY A 60 -1.60 -10.26 -10.95
C GLY A 60 -0.77 -10.37 -9.66
N SER A 61 0.51 -9.98 -9.67
CA SER A 61 1.38 -10.15 -8.52
C SER A 61 1.00 -9.25 -7.33
N GLY A 62 0.62 -9.86 -6.22
CA GLY A 62 0.35 -9.14 -4.97
C GLY A 62 1.55 -8.35 -4.42
N ASP A 63 2.79 -8.72 -4.79
CA ASP A 63 3.98 -7.96 -4.40
C ASP A 63 4.08 -6.63 -5.16
N LEU A 64 3.67 -6.60 -6.44
CA LEU A 64 3.58 -5.34 -7.19
C LEU A 64 2.56 -4.39 -6.56
N PHE A 65 1.40 -4.91 -6.17
CA PHE A 65 0.39 -4.13 -5.45
C PHE A 65 0.96 -3.51 -4.16
N ASN A 66 1.67 -4.31 -3.34
CA ASN A 66 2.27 -3.82 -2.10
C ASN A 66 3.34 -2.73 -2.36
N ARG A 67 4.13 -2.88 -3.44
CA ARG A 67 5.10 -1.86 -3.86
C ARG A 67 4.40 -0.57 -4.28
N MET A 68 3.32 -0.66 -5.05
CA MET A 68 2.49 0.50 -5.41
C MET A 68 1.97 1.23 -4.16
N TYR A 69 1.41 0.50 -3.20
CA TYR A 69 0.94 1.11 -1.95
C TYR A 69 2.07 1.84 -1.19
N ASN A 70 3.23 1.20 -1.04
CA ASN A 70 4.37 1.81 -0.34
C ASN A 70 4.89 3.09 -1.03
N LEU A 71 4.88 3.14 -2.36
CA LEU A 71 5.27 4.33 -3.12
C LEU A 71 4.30 5.51 -2.93
N SER A 72 3.08 5.23 -2.48
CA SER A 72 2.04 6.24 -2.22
C SER A 72 1.86 6.62 -0.75
N GLU A 73 2.58 5.98 0.18
CA GLU A 73 2.40 6.19 1.63
C GLU A 73 2.70 7.65 2.05
N ASP A 74 3.60 8.33 1.33
CA ASP A 74 3.94 9.74 1.60
C ASP A 74 2.98 10.75 0.94
N LYS A 75 2.05 10.28 0.09
CA LYS A 75 1.08 11.14 -0.58
C LYS A 75 -0.29 10.49 -0.70
N HIS A 76 -1.11 10.75 0.31
CA HIS A 76 -2.49 10.33 0.37
C HIS A 76 -3.42 11.16 -0.53
N ASP A 77 -3.26 11.09 -1.86
CA ASP A 77 -4.15 11.74 -2.82
C ASP A 77 -5.25 10.83 -3.40
N ARG A 78 -6.35 11.44 -3.84
CA ARG A 78 -7.51 10.70 -4.34
C ARG A 78 -7.22 9.85 -5.58
N ASN A 79 -6.34 10.31 -6.47
CA ASN A 79 -6.10 9.63 -7.74
C ASN A 79 -5.34 8.32 -7.52
N ASN A 80 -4.29 8.34 -6.69
CA ASN A 80 -3.55 7.14 -6.36
C ASN A 80 -4.41 6.15 -5.56
N LEU A 81 -5.31 6.62 -4.69
CA LEU A 81 -6.28 5.76 -4.01
C LEU A 81 -7.19 5.02 -5.00
N LEU A 82 -7.70 5.72 -6.02
CA LEU A 82 -8.56 5.09 -7.04
C LEU A 82 -7.81 4.06 -7.87
N ILE A 83 -6.57 4.35 -8.28
CA ILE A 83 -5.74 3.38 -9.01
C ILE A 83 -5.45 2.16 -8.14
N LEU A 84 -5.10 2.34 -6.87
CA LEU A 84 -4.90 1.21 -5.95
C LEU A 84 -6.18 0.41 -5.74
N LYS A 85 -7.34 1.07 -5.64
CA LYS A 85 -8.62 0.38 -5.53
C LYS A 85 -8.90 -0.47 -6.76
N GLU A 86 -8.65 0.04 -7.97
CA GLU A 86 -8.74 -0.74 -9.20
C GLU A 86 -7.73 -1.89 -9.21
N ALA A 87 -6.51 -1.64 -8.76
CA ALA A 87 -5.44 -2.61 -8.68
C ALA A 87 -5.76 -3.83 -7.80
N LEU A 88 -6.61 -3.66 -6.78
CA LEU A 88 -7.10 -4.80 -5.98
C LEU A 88 -7.82 -5.85 -6.84
N TYR A 89 -8.45 -5.47 -7.95
CA TYR A 89 -9.17 -6.41 -8.80
C TYR A 89 -8.28 -7.15 -9.81
N GLU A 90 -7.06 -6.67 -10.02
CA GLU A 90 -6.08 -7.29 -10.92
C GLU A 90 -5.19 -8.33 -10.21
N VAL A 91 -5.15 -8.33 -8.87
CA VAL A 91 -4.32 -9.26 -8.09
C VAL A 91 -4.85 -10.70 -8.16
N ASP A 92 -3.96 -11.66 -8.36
CA ASP A 92 -4.26 -13.09 -8.27
C ASP A 92 -4.33 -13.55 -6.81
N TYR A 93 -5.54 -13.95 -6.40
CA TYR A 93 -5.86 -14.39 -5.05
C TYR A 93 -5.98 -15.90 -4.88
N ILE A 94 -5.43 -16.71 -5.80
CA ILE A 94 -5.39 -18.18 -5.62
C ILE A 94 -4.71 -18.56 -4.29
N ASN A 95 -3.67 -17.83 -3.90
CA ASN A 95 -2.90 -18.10 -2.68
C ASN A 95 -3.44 -17.36 -1.44
N LEU A 96 -3.83 -18.10 -0.39
CA LEU A 96 -4.31 -17.52 0.87
C LEU A 96 -3.29 -16.62 1.60
N LYS A 97 -1.99 -16.82 1.39
CA LYS A 97 -0.96 -15.91 1.91
C LYS A 97 -1.01 -14.55 1.23
N VAL A 98 -1.30 -14.52 -0.07
CA VAL A 98 -1.48 -13.29 -0.84
C VAL A 98 -2.73 -12.58 -0.35
N ARG A 99 -3.85 -13.31 -0.19
CA ARG A 99 -5.08 -12.77 0.40
C ARG A 99 -4.82 -12.05 1.72
N ALA A 100 -4.17 -12.75 2.66
CA ALA A 100 -3.85 -12.17 3.96
C ALA A 100 -2.91 -10.95 3.85
N SER A 101 -1.86 -11.04 3.02
CA SER A 101 -0.89 -9.95 2.81
C SER A 101 -1.56 -8.67 2.26
N ILE A 102 -2.43 -8.82 1.27
CA ILE A 102 -3.15 -7.69 0.67
C ILE A 102 -4.17 -7.12 1.64
N SER A 103 -4.91 -7.96 2.36
CA SER A 103 -5.83 -7.49 3.40
C SER A 103 -5.13 -6.69 4.50
N GLU A 104 -3.94 -7.10 4.92
CA GLU A 104 -3.12 -6.35 5.88
C GLU A 104 -2.64 -5.01 5.33
N THR A 105 -2.38 -4.90 4.02
CA THR A 105 -2.09 -3.61 3.38
C THR A 105 -3.33 -2.70 3.37
N VAL A 106 -4.48 -3.23 2.97
CA VAL A 106 -5.74 -2.47 2.89
C VAL A 106 -6.19 -1.98 4.28
N LEU A 107 -6.08 -2.83 5.30
CA LEU A 107 -6.43 -2.50 6.70
C LEU A 107 -5.29 -1.81 7.48
N GLY A 108 -4.10 -1.71 6.89
CA GLY A 108 -2.89 -1.23 7.55
C GLY A 108 -2.14 -2.30 8.36
N ARG A 109 -0.82 -2.19 8.37
CA ARG A 109 0.08 -3.13 9.08
C ARG A 109 0.54 -2.64 10.44
N LYS A 110 0.32 -1.35 10.74
CA LYS A 110 0.71 -0.70 11.99
C LYS A 110 -0.38 -0.87 13.05
N VAL A 111 -0.12 -0.39 14.27
CA VAL A 111 -1.12 -0.38 15.34
C VAL A 111 -2.32 0.49 14.94
N LEU A 112 -3.50 0.17 15.46
CA LEU A 112 -4.75 0.80 15.00
C LEU A 112 -4.74 2.32 15.16
N SER A 113 -4.13 2.85 16.23
CA SER A 113 -4.01 4.28 16.51
C SER A 113 -3.21 5.06 15.46
N GLU A 114 -2.37 4.40 14.67
CA GLU A 114 -1.64 5.03 13.58
C GLU A 114 -2.50 5.22 12.33
N ARG A 115 -3.71 4.63 12.29
CA ARG A 115 -4.67 4.78 11.20
C ARG A 115 -4.03 4.62 9.82
N SER A 116 -3.19 3.59 9.68
CA SER A 116 -2.52 3.25 8.43
C SER A 116 -3.39 2.38 7.53
N GLY A 117 -3.10 2.33 6.23
CA GLY A 117 -3.81 1.47 5.27
C GLY A 117 -4.80 2.24 4.41
N MET A 118 -5.23 1.61 3.33
CA MET A 118 -6.13 2.24 2.35
C MET A 118 -7.50 2.62 2.93
N VAL A 119 -8.03 1.87 3.91
CA VAL A 119 -9.32 2.20 4.53
C VAL A 119 -9.25 3.55 5.24
N PHE A 120 -8.21 3.76 6.05
CA PHE A 120 -8.02 5.02 6.76
C PHE A 120 -7.61 6.15 5.82
N TRP A 121 -6.78 5.88 4.82
CA TRP A 121 -6.52 6.86 3.76
C TRP A 121 -7.84 7.35 3.13
N ALA A 122 -8.67 6.44 2.63
CA ALA A 122 -9.97 6.78 2.04
C ALA A 122 -10.83 7.58 3.02
N TYR A 123 -10.93 7.11 4.27
CA TYR A 123 -11.71 7.78 5.30
C TYR A 123 -11.20 9.20 5.61
N ASP A 124 -9.89 9.38 5.79
CA ASP A 124 -9.25 10.64 6.17
C ASP A 124 -9.36 11.71 5.08
N ILE A 125 -9.44 11.31 3.81
CA ILE A 125 -9.69 12.24 2.68
C ILE A 125 -11.19 12.46 2.38
N GLY A 126 -12.09 11.91 3.19
CA GLY A 126 -13.55 12.07 3.04
C GLY A 126 -14.23 11.09 2.08
N GLU A 127 -13.52 10.08 1.58
CA GLU A 127 -14.05 9.05 0.67
C GLU A 127 -14.67 7.87 1.45
N GLU A 128 -15.67 8.16 2.29
CA GLU A 128 -16.30 7.16 3.17
C GLU A 128 -16.89 5.96 2.42
N LYS A 129 -17.42 6.18 1.22
CA LYS A 129 -17.94 5.10 0.37
C LYS A 129 -16.82 4.14 -0.02
N ILE A 130 -15.66 4.66 -0.42
CA ILE A 130 -14.49 3.85 -0.77
C ILE A 130 -13.99 3.10 0.47
N ALA A 131 -13.93 3.75 1.63
CA ALA A 131 -13.53 3.09 2.89
C ALA A 131 -14.42 1.87 3.20
N LYS A 132 -15.74 2.00 3.05
CA LYS A 132 -16.70 0.89 3.24
C LYS A 132 -16.55 -0.21 2.20
N GLU A 133 -16.36 0.15 0.93
CA GLU A 133 -16.10 -0.81 -0.14
C GLU A 133 -14.81 -1.62 0.10
N LEU A 134 -13.74 -0.96 0.58
CA LEU A 134 -12.48 -1.61 0.93
C LEU A 134 -12.62 -2.59 2.10
N LEU A 135 -13.39 -2.23 3.14
CA LEU A 135 -13.69 -3.13 4.25
C LEU A 135 -14.46 -4.37 3.77
N GLN A 136 -15.48 -4.17 2.94
CA GLN A 136 -16.25 -5.28 2.38
C GLN A 136 -15.40 -6.19 1.47
N PHE A 137 -14.53 -5.59 0.66
CA PHE A 137 -13.58 -6.31 -0.18
C PHE A 137 -12.70 -7.22 0.67
N VAL A 138 -12.12 -6.71 1.76
CA VAL A 138 -11.27 -7.50 2.66
C VAL A 138 -12.05 -8.65 3.28
N LEU A 139 -13.25 -8.43 3.80
CA LEU A 139 -14.07 -9.50 4.38
C LEU A 139 -14.33 -10.62 3.36
N ASN A 140 -14.76 -10.28 2.15
CA ASN A 140 -14.99 -11.25 1.08
C ASN A 140 -13.74 -12.08 0.77
N LEU A 141 -12.55 -11.47 0.88
CA LEU A 141 -11.30 -12.12 0.58
C LEU A 141 -10.87 -13.15 1.65
N VAL A 142 -11.12 -12.84 2.93
CA VAL A 142 -10.61 -13.64 4.07
C VAL A 142 -11.64 -14.54 4.74
N THR A 143 -12.93 -14.40 4.44
CA THR A 143 -13.98 -15.30 4.92
C THR A 143 -13.99 -16.61 4.12
N VAL A 144 -12.94 -17.41 4.31
CA VAL A 144 -12.74 -18.72 3.68
C VAL A 144 -12.26 -19.75 4.68
N THR A 145 -12.48 -21.03 4.39
CA THR A 145 -11.99 -22.14 5.22
C THR A 145 -10.61 -22.58 4.77
N THR A 146 -9.77 -22.97 5.73
CA THR A 146 -8.46 -23.56 5.47
C THR A 146 -8.08 -24.55 6.57
N ALA A 147 -7.37 -25.61 6.19
CA ALA A 147 -6.83 -26.59 7.13
C ALA A 147 -5.50 -26.15 7.74
N ASP A 148 -4.82 -25.14 7.18
CA ASP A 148 -3.57 -24.61 7.73
C ASP A 148 -3.87 -23.74 8.97
N PRO A 149 -3.46 -24.17 10.17
CA PRO A 149 -3.78 -23.46 11.41
C PRO A 149 -3.11 -22.08 11.49
N LYS A 150 -1.94 -21.90 10.87
CA LYS A 150 -1.23 -20.60 10.86
C LYS A 150 -1.97 -19.61 9.98
N ILE A 151 -2.42 -20.05 8.80
CA ILE A 151 -3.20 -19.20 7.90
C ILE A 151 -4.56 -18.91 8.50
N LYS A 152 -5.25 -19.91 9.05
CA LYS A 152 -6.53 -19.72 9.74
C LYS A 152 -6.44 -18.65 10.83
N SER A 153 -5.46 -18.74 11.73
CA SER A 153 -5.26 -17.75 12.79
C SER A 153 -4.97 -16.34 12.24
N ARG A 154 -4.21 -16.24 11.14
CA ARG A 154 -3.93 -14.96 10.47
C ARG A 154 -5.21 -14.34 9.88
N LEU A 155 -6.04 -15.13 9.19
CA LEU A 155 -7.31 -14.65 8.64
C LEU A 155 -8.29 -14.23 9.72
N GLU A 156 -8.40 -14.97 10.83
CA GLU A 156 -9.25 -14.60 11.98
C GLU A 156 -8.83 -13.25 12.59
N LYS A 157 -7.52 -12.98 12.71
CA LYS A 157 -7.01 -11.68 13.16
C LYS A 157 -7.39 -10.55 12.20
N ILE A 158 -7.32 -10.80 10.89
CA ILE A 158 -7.72 -9.83 9.86
C ILE A 158 -9.22 -9.53 9.96
N VAL A 159 -10.07 -10.55 10.10
CA VAL A 159 -11.52 -10.39 10.30
C VAL A 159 -11.80 -9.52 11.53
N LYS A 160 -11.16 -9.83 12.67
CA LYS A 160 -11.30 -9.04 13.89
C LYS A 160 -10.86 -7.58 13.69
N LYS A 161 -9.73 -7.34 13.02
CA LYS A 161 -9.25 -5.99 12.70
C LYS A 161 -10.23 -5.24 11.79
N CYS A 162 -10.80 -5.91 10.80
CA CYS A 162 -11.79 -5.34 9.90
C CYS A 162 -13.03 -4.83 10.66
N TYR A 163 -13.55 -5.60 11.63
CA TYR A 163 -14.67 -5.15 12.47
C TYR A 163 -14.34 -3.96 13.37
N LEU A 164 -13.13 -3.95 13.96
CA LEU A 164 -12.67 -2.82 14.77
C LEU A 164 -12.57 -1.53 13.95
N ILE A 165 -11.96 -1.61 12.76
CA ILE A 165 -11.88 -0.45 11.85
C ILE A 165 -13.28 -0.03 11.41
N SER A 166 -14.15 -0.97 11.06
CA SER A 166 -15.54 -0.69 10.66
C SER A 166 -16.29 0.12 11.71
N SER A 167 -16.14 -0.23 13.01
CA SER A 167 -16.75 0.54 14.10
C SER A 167 -16.17 1.96 14.22
N GLU A 168 -14.87 2.14 13.99
CA GLU A 168 -14.21 3.43 14.09
C GLU A 168 -14.65 4.36 12.95
N VAL A 169 -14.65 3.86 11.71
CA VAL A 169 -15.07 4.65 10.54
C VAL A 169 -16.58 4.92 10.50
N SER A 170 -17.40 4.05 11.12
CA SER A 170 -18.86 4.24 11.17
C SER A 170 -19.31 5.17 12.31
N ASN A 171 -18.60 5.20 13.43
CA ASN A 171 -18.96 6.06 14.58
C ASN A 171 -18.47 7.51 14.41
N SER A 172 -17.55 7.75 13.48
CA SER A 172 -16.92 9.05 13.32
C SER A 172 -17.80 10.06 12.55
N THR A 173 -19.00 9.67 12.09
CA THR A 173 -20.04 10.60 11.60
C THR A 173 -20.67 11.46 12.70
N LEU A 174 -20.28 11.27 13.98
CA LEU A 174 -20.77 12.06 15.14
C LEU A 174 -19.80 13.13 15.66
N LEU A 175 -18.65 13.34 15.00
CA LEU A 175 -17.70 14.40 15.38
C LEU A 175 -17.42 15.35 14.21
N ILE A 176 -18.45 16.06 13.77
CA ILE A 176 -18.30 17.32 13.05
C ILE A 176 -18.86 18.43 13.95
N LYS A 177 -17.92 19.20 14.51
CA LYS A 177 -17.99 20.53 15.15
C LYS A 177 -19.27 20.95 15.87
#